data_AF-A0A3D1DFP5-F1
#
_entry.id   AF-A0A3D1DFP5-F1
#
_cell.length_a   1.000
_cell.length_b   1.000
_cell.length_c   1.000
_cell.angle_alpha   90.00
_cell.angle_beta   90.00
_cell.angle_gamma   90.00
#
_symmetry.space_group_name_H-M   'P 1'
#
loop_
_entity.id
_entity.type
_entity.pdbx_description
1 polymer ?
#
loop_
_entity_poly.entity_id
_entity_poly.type
_entity_poly.pdbx_seq_one_letter_code
_entity_poly.pdbx_strand_id
1 'polypeptide(L)'
;MLYDNAQLAGLYVNAFARTSHPAFRAVAEDVFTYVLRDMTDPDGPFFSAQDAETDAIEGKYYVWSGTEIDQLLGENAKTYRKLFGVVDKPEFEHGNVLFRAVPLEDSIANTQQTDLVQQMHRTLLAARKKRKPPLLDDKVLTSWNGLMIRSLADGGRVLKKPKYTLAAAKAADFLLDKLRDKSKSHLLRTYRKGKAKLHAYLVDYAFLVEGLLALHQATGDTKWLTSAQKLTDEQISLYWDKTRHGFYFTSHNHEELLARTQNGFDSVLPSGNSTSVRNLVRLAKRTGQAKYRTYAQQTLEAFAPQMRQHQQRGGMGMSHMALALAEYLAK
;
A
#
# COMPACT_ATOMS: atom_id res chain seq x y z
N MET A 1 -9.10 -0.91 -3.72
CA MET A 1 -8.89 -1.44 -2.35
C MET A 1 -7.71 -0.72 -1.67
N LEU A 2 -7.48 -0.88 -0.36
CA LEU A 2 -6.34 -0.23 0.32
C LEU A 2 -4.98 -0.71 -0.20
N TYR A 3 -4.83 -2.01 -0.48
CA TYR A 3 -3.57 -2.56 -0.98
C TYR A 3 -3.21 -2.02 -2.38
N ASP A 4 -4.19 -1.75 -3.24
CA ASP A 4 -3.96 -1.11 -4.54
C ASP A 4 -3.41 0.30 -4.34
N ASN A 5 -4.09 1.09 -3.50
CA ASN A 5 -3.68 2.46 -3.18
C ASN A 5 -2.29 2.50 -2.55
N ALA A 6 -2.00 1.57 -1.63
CA ALA A 6 -0.70 1.47 -0.99
C ALA A 6 0.42 1.17 -1.98
N GLN A 7 0.26 0.12 -2.81
CA GLN A 7 1.27 -0.29 -3.77
C GLN A 7 1.48 0.77 -4.86
N LEU A 8 0.39 1.35 -5.38
CA LEU A 8 0.44 2.38 -6.41
C LEU A 8 1.14 3.64 -5.91
N ALA A 9 0.75 4.16 -4.75
CA ALA A 9 1.40 5.33 -4.18
C ALA A 9 2.88 5.09 -3.88
N GLY A 10 3.23 3.92 -3.33
CA GLY A 10 4.63 3.52 -3.09
C GLY A 10 5.45 3.45 -4.38
N LEU A 11 4.88 2.91 -5.46
CA LEU A 11 5.51 2.87 -6.77
C LEU A 11 5.79 4.28 -7.31
N TYR A 12 4.80 5.18 -7.26
CA TYR A 12 4.96 6.55 -7.71
C TYR A 12 5.96 7.35 -6.86
N VAL A 13 5.99 7.14 -5.54
CA VAL A 13 7.04 7.73 -4.67
C VAL A 13 8.42 7.26 -5.11
N ASN A 14 8.59 5.95 -5.37
CA ASN A 14 9.87 5.40 -5.83
C ASN A 14 10.26 5.91 -7.22
N ALA A 15 9.31 6.04 -8.13
CA ALA A 15 9.54 6.61 -9.45
C ALA A 15 9.99 8.07 -9.33
N PHE A 16 9.29 8.89 -8.55
CA PHE A 16 9.69 10.28 -8.27
C PHE A 16 11.08 10.37 -7.65
N ALA A 17 11.42 9.50 -6.69
CA ALA A 17 12.75 9.48 -6.08
C ALA A 17 13.89 9.25 -7.10
N ARG A 18 13.61 8.55 -8.21
CA ARG A 18 14.59 8.20 -9.24
C ARG A 18 14.64 9.20 -10.39
N THR A 19 13.50 9.79 -10.75
CA THR A 19 13.39 10.63 -11.95
C THR A 19 13.15 12.11 -11.65
N SER A 20 12.74 12.44 -10.42
CA SER A 20 12.25 13.78 -10.03
C SER A 20 11.07 14.30 -10.87
N HIS A 21 10.38 13.43 -11.62
CA HIS A 21 9.31 13.84 -12.52
C HIS A 21 8.04 14.25 -11.74
N PRO A 22 7.53 15.49 -11.88
CA PRO A 22 6.48 16.03 -11.02
C PRO A 22 5.17 15.26 -11.09
N ALA A 23 4.84 14.67 -12.24
CA ALA A 23 3.66 13.81 -12.39
C ALA A 23 3.61 12.65 -11.38
N PHE A 24 4.74 12.01 -11.09
CA PHE A 24 4.78 10.90 -10.13
C PHE A 24 4.54 11.38 -8.70
N ARG A 25 5.08 12.55 -8.34
CA ARG A 25 4.78 13.19 -7.06
C ARG A 25 3.28 13.48 -6.94
N ALA A 26 2.70 14.10 -7.96
CA ALA A 26 1.28 14.50 -7.94
C ALA A 26 0.36 13.29 -7.72
N VAL A 27 0.58 12.19 -8.46
CA VAL A 27 -0.23 10.98 -8.30
C VAL A 27 -0.11 10.38 -6.90
N ALA A 28 1.10 10.30 -6.34
CA ALA A 28 1.29 9.81 -4.98
C ALA A 28 0.58 10.69 -3.94
N GLU A 29 0.69 12.02 -4.06
CA GLU A 29 0.05 12.96 -3.14
C GLU A 29 -1.49 12.90 -3.25
N ASP A 30 -2.05 12.69 -4.44
CA ASP A 30 -3.49 12.51 -4.67
C ASP A 30 -4.01 11.23 -4.01
N VAL A 31 -3.31 10.10 -4.18
CA VAL A 31 -3.66 8.83 -3.53
C VAL A 31 -3.59 8.95 -2.01
N PHE A 32 -2.53 9.56 -1.47
CA PHE A 32 -2.45 9.80 -0.02
C PHE A 32 -3.55 10.72 0.48
N THR A 33 -3.93 11.74 -0.30
CA THR A 33 -5.02 12.64 0.08
C THR A 33 -6.35 11.90 0.17
N TYR A 34 -6.65 11.02 -0.79
CA TYR A 34 -7.82 10.14 -0.73
C TYR A 34 -7.78 9.23 0.50
N VAL A 35 -6.67 8.53 0.74
CA VAL A 35 -6.56 7.58 1.85
C VAL A 35 -6.73 8.29 3.20
N LEU A 36 -6.05 9.42 3.39
CA LEU A 36 -6.12 10.18 4.63
C LEU A 36 -7.50 10.82 4.88
N ARG A 37 -8.23 11.15 3.81
CA ARG A 37 -9.54 11.79 3.91
C ARG A 37 -10.67 10.78 4.11
N ASP A 38 -10.68 9.70 3.33
CA ASP A 38 -11.87 8.85 3.17
C ASP A 38 -11.67 7.42 3.69
N MET A 39 -10.42 6.98 3.89
CA MET A 39 -10.07 5.60 4.26
C MET A 39 -9.38 5.51 5.62
N THR A 40 -9.32 6.59 6.39
CA THR A 40 -8.63 6.62 7.68
C THR A 40 -9.63 6.64 8.83
N ASP A 41 -9.47 5.70 9.75
CA ASP A 41 -10.20 5.68 11.01
C ASP A 41 -9.74 6.83 11.92
N PRO A 42 -10.62 7.46 12.71
CA PRO A 42 -10.24 8.50 13.65
C PRO A 42 -9.11 8.11 14.62
N ASP A 43 -8.98 6.84 14.97
CA ASP A 43 -7.91 6.30 15.82
C ASP A 43 -6.57 6.11 15.07
N GLY A 44 -6.57 6.31 13.74
CA GLY A 44 -5.38 6.30 12.90
C GLY A 44 -5.20 5.17 11.89
N PRO A 45 -5.71 3.93 12.06
CA PRO A 45 -5.50 2.89 11.06
C PRO A 45 -6.32 3.15 9.79
N PHE A 46 -6.02 2.41 8.73
CA PHE A 46 -6.68 2.53 7.43
C PHE A 46 -7.69 1.39 7.21
N PHE A 47 -8.86 1.74 6.68
CA PHE A 47 -9.92 0.82 6.27
C PHE A 47 -9.55 0.03 5.01
N SER A 48 -10.16 -1.15 4.84
CA SER A 48 -9.75 -2.11 3.80
C SER A 48 -10.20 -1.70 2.40
N ALA A 49 -11.44 -1.22 2.25
CA ALA A 49 -12.00 -0.95 0.93
C ALA A 49 -13.16 0.05 0.95
N GLN A 50 -13.38 0.68 -0.21
CA GLN A 50 -14.64 1.30 -0.57
C GLN A 50 -15.21 0.55 -1.77
N ASP A 51 -16.53 0.41 -1.77
CA ASP A 51 -17.27 -0.20 -2.88
C ASP A 51 -17.11 0.64 -4.16
N ALA A 52 -17.11 -0.04 -5.30
CA ALA A 52 -17.18 0.60 -6.60
C ALA A 52 -18.62 1.06 -6.91
N GLU A 53 -19.62 0.47 -6.26
CA GLU A 53 -21.02 0.71 -6.55
C GLU A 53 -21.70 1.69 -5.58
N THR A 54 -22.73 2.36 -6.07
CA THR A 54 -23.73 3.04 -5.24
C THR A 54 -25.10 2.74 -5.81
N ASP A 55 -25.99 2.19 -4.98
CA ASP A 55 -27.30 1.68 -5.42
C ASP A 55 -27.21 0.69 -6.60
N ALA A 56 -26.25 -0.25 -6.52
CA ALA A 56 -25.96 -1.26 -7.55
C ALA A 56 -25.56 -0.71 -8.93
N ILE A 57 -25.05 0.53 -8.97
CA ILE A 57 -24.53 1.15 -10.19
C ILE A 57 -23.05 1.46 -9.98
N GLU A 58 -22.19 0.84 -10.79
CA GLU A 58 -20.75 1.02 -10.74
C GLU A 58 -20.38 2.48 -11.01
N GLY A 59 -19.48 3.05 -10.20
CA GLY A 59 -18.96 4.39 -10.40
C GLY A 59 -19.96 5.53 -10.18
N LYS A 60 -21.25 5.27 -9.88
CA LYS A 60 -22.31 6.30 -9.72
C LYS A 60 -21.89 7.47 -8.82
N TYR A 61 -21.14 7.21 -7.76
CA TYR A 61 -20.62 8.26 -6.89
C TYR A 61 -19.56 9.13 -7.57
N TYR A 62 -18.73 8.57 -8.45
CA TYR A 62 -17.51 9.18 -8.99
C TYR A 62 -17.64 9.78 -10.40
N VAL A 63 -18.62 9.35 -11.19
CA VAL A 63 -18.83 9.77 -12.58
C VAL A 63 -19.47 11.17 -12.71
N TRP A 64 -19.23 11.82 -13.84
CA TRP A 64 -19.75 13.16 -14.15
C TRP A 64 -20.38 13.22 -15.54
N SER A 65 -21.44 13.99 -15.71
CA SER A 65 -21.93 14.37 -17.05
C SER A 65 -21.26 15.67 -17.52
N GLY A 66 -21.17 15.87 -18.84
CA GLY A 66 -20.69 17.15 -19.39
C GLY A 66 -21.53 18.33 -18.89
N THR A 67 -22.86 18.17 -18.89
CA THR A 67 -23.80 19.19 -18.40
C THR A 67 -23.59 19.54 -16.93
N GLU A 68 -23.32 18.56 -16.07
CA GLU A 68 -23.05 18.81 -14.64
C GLU A 68 -21.75 19.61 -14.45
N ILE A 69 -20.71 19.28 -15.22
CA ILE A 69 -19.45 20.04 -15.22
C ILE A 69 -19.69 21.48 -15.70
N ASP A 70 -20.46 21.66 -16.77
CA ASP A 70 -20.78 22.98 -17.33
C ASP A 70 -21.54 23.84 -16.32
N GLN A 71 -22.53 23.27 -15.63
CA GLN A 71 -23.30 23.96 -14.59
C GLN A 71 -22.46 24.35 -13.36
N LEU A 72 -21.56 23.45 -12.92
CA LEU A 72 -20.78 23.68 -11.69
C LEU A 72 -19.59 24.61 -11.89
N LEU A 73 -18.97 24.58 -13.08
CA LEU A 73 -17.72 25.30 -13.34
C LEU A 73 -17.90 26.55 -14.22
N GLY A 74 -19.04 26.72 -14.88
CA GLY A 74 -19.35 27.89 -15.71
C GLY A 74 -18.30 28.09 -16.80
N GLU A 75 -17.72 29.30 -16.87
CA GLU A 75 -16.70 29.66 -17.86
C GLU A 75 -15.46 28.75 -17.82
N ASN A 76 -15.17 28.13 -16.67
CA ASN A 76 -14.03 27.24 -16.50
C ASN A 76 -14.27 25.81 -17.02
N ALA A 77 -15.53 25.46 -17.33
CA ALA A 77 -15.90 24.11 -17.73
C ALA A 77 -15.17 23.66 -18.99
N LYS A 78 -15.10 24.50 -20.04
CA LYS A 78 -14.40 24.17 -21.30
C LYS A 78 -12.95 23.75 -21.05
N THR A 79 -12.25 24.49 -20.19
CA THR A 79 -10.87 24.19 -19.80
C THR A 79 -10.82 22.88 -19.01
N TYR A 80 -11.68 22.70 -18.02
CA TYR A 80 -11.73 21.48 -17.22
C TYR A 80 -11.96 20.23 -18.06
N ARG A 81 -12.94 20.28 -18.96
CA ARG A 81 -13.31 19.16 -19.84
C ARG A 81 -12.14 18.71 -20.71
N LYS A 82 -11.37 19.66 -21.26
CA LYS A 82 -10.14 19.38 -22.02
C LYS A 82 -9.07 18.71 -21.16
N LEU A 83 -8.86 19.20 -19.93
CA LEU A 83 -7.82 18.69 -19.05
C LEU A 83 -8.14 17.30 -18.49
N PHE A 84 -9.42 17.00 -18.25
CA PHE A 84 -9.87 15.82 -17.51
C PHE A 84 -10.74 14.83 -18.31
N GLY A 85 -10.71 14.93 -19.64
CA GLY A 85 -11.30 13.92 -20.53
C GLY A 85 -12.83 13.86 -20.49
N VAL A 86 -13.51 14.99 -20.24
CA VAL A 86 -14.98 15.01 -20.13
C VAL A 86 -15.62 15.24 -21.50
N VAL A 87 -16.30 14.23 -22.00
CA VAL A 87 -17.01 14.22 -23.28
C VAL A 87 -18.52 14.12 -23.09
N ASP A 88 -19.30 14.48 -24.12
CA ASP A 88 -20.77 14.38 -24.06
C ASP A 88 -21.26 12.93 -24.14
N LYS A 89 -20.48 12.05 -24.78
CA LYS A 89 -20.78 10.62 -24.95
C LYS A 89 -19.60 9.78 -24.43
N PRO A 90 -19.54 9.52 -23.12
CA PRO A 90 -18.47 8.70 -22.53
C PRO A 90 -18.64 7.22 -22.91
N GLU A 91 -17.53 6.48 -22.97
CA GLU A 91 -17.53 5.03 -23.18
C GLU A 91 -17.98 4.27 -21.94
N PHE A 92 -17.69 4.81 -20.74
CA PHE A 92 -18.14 4.21 -19.49
C PHE A 92 -19.64 4.44 -19.31
N GLU A 93 -20.38 3.35 -19.05
CA GLU A 93 -21.84 3.27 -19.17
C GLU A 93 -22.60 4.30 -18.33
N HIS A 94 -21.99 4.82 -17.27
CA HIS A 94 -22.66 5.66 -16.28
C HIS A 94 -22.15 7.11 -16.23
N GLY A 95 -21.24 7.50 -17.12
CA GLY A 95 -20.74 8.87 -17.24
C GLY A 95 -19.23 8.97 -17.43
N ASN A 96 -18.68 10.18 -17.31
CA ASN A 96 -17.25 10.40 -17.43
C ASN A 96 -16.53 10.02 -16.13
N VAL A 97 -15.60 9.06 -16.21
CA VAL A 97 -14.58 8.87 -15.19
C VAL A 97 -13.48 9.88 -15.45
N LEU A 98 -13.23 10.79 -14.49
CA LEU A 98 -12.22 11.82 -14.65
C LEU A 98 -10.83 11.18 -14.65
N PHE A 99 -10.07 11.42 -15.71
CA PHE A 99 -8.66 11.06 -15.81
C PHE A 99 -7.90 12.25 -16.38
N ARG A 100 -6.60 12.32 -16.14
CA ARG A 100 -5.78 13.38 -16.70
C ARG A 100 -5.57 13.13 -18.20
N ALA A 101 -6.25 13.89 -19.05
CA ALA A 101 -6.28 13.71 -20.50
C ALA A 101 -5.13 14.41 -21.24
N VAL A 102 -4.42 15.30 -20.55
CA VAL A 102 -3.20 15.97 -21.07
C VAL A 102 -2.05 15.80 -20.06
N PRO A 103 -0.78 15.77 -20.50
CA PRO A 103 0.37 15.71 -19.60
C PRO A 103 0.29 16.73 -18.46
N LEU A 104 0.84 16.39 -17.29
CA LEU A 104 0.76 17.27 -16.12
C LEU A 104 1.36 18.63 -16.48
N GLU A 105 2.49 18.64 -17.15
CA GLU A 105 3.26 19.78 -17.60
C GLU A 105 2.40 20.77 -18.41
N ASP A 106 1.52 20.25 -19.27
CA ASP A 106 0.61 21.04 -20.11
C ASP A 106 -0.64 21.52 -19.36
N SER A 107 -0.96 20.89 -18.22
CA SER A 107 -2.12 21.22 -17.39
C SER A 107 -1.85 22.17 -16.22
N ILE A 108 -0.58 22.37 -15.87
CA ILE A 108 -0.12 23.24 -14.77
C ILE A 108 1.00 24.19 -15.23
N ALA A 109 0.93 24.66 -16.48
CA ALA A 109 1.97 25.46 -17.11
C ALA A 109 2.34 26.75 -16.34
N ASN A 110 1.47 27.23 -15.44
CA ASN A 110 1.79 28.27 -14.47
C ASN A 110 0.98 28.13 -13.16
N THR A 111 1.36 28.91 -12.14
CA THR A 111 0.76 28.90 -10.80
C THR A 111 -0.74 29.26 -10.83
N GLN A 112 -1.14 30.23 -11.65
CA GLN A 112 -2.54 30.65 -11.76
C GLN A 112 -3.44 29.50 -12.28
N GLN A 113 -2.98 28.76 -13.28
CA GLN A 113 -3.68 27.60 -13.81
C GLN A 113 -3.77 26.46 -12.78
N THR A 114 -2.73 26.29 -11.97
CA THR A 114 -2.72 25.31 -10.88
C THR A 114 -3.77 25.66 -9.82
N ASP A 115 -3.82 26.91 -9.38
CA ASP A 115 -4.79 27.38 -8.38
C ASP A 115 -6.23 27.26 -8.89
N LEU A 116 -6.44 27.57 -10.17
CA LEU A 116 -7.74 27.42 -10.82
C LEU A 116 -8.19 25.95 -10.87
N VAL A 117 -7.31 25.02 -11.24
CA VAL A 117 -7.61 23.58 -11.24
C VAL A 117 -7.95 23.10 -9.83
N GLN A 118 -7.19 23.53 -8.82
CA GLN A 118 -7.49 23.19 -7.43
C GLN A 118 -8.84 23.74 -6.97
N GLN A 119 -9.22 24.95 -7.41
CA GLN A 119 -10.54 25.51 -7.14
C GLN A 119 -11.65 24.67 -7.79
N MET A 120 -11.50 24.30 -9.06
CA MET A 120 -12.45 23.44 -9.76
C MET A 120 -12.61 22.08 -9.05
N HIS A 121 -11.50 21.45 -8.63
CA HIS A 121 -11.55 20.21 -7.84
C HIS A 121 -12.30 20.37 -6.52
N ARG A 122 -12.13 21.50 -5.82
CA ARG A 122 -12.89 21.77 -4.58
C ARG A 122 -14.39 21.89 -4.86
N THR A 123 -14.79 22.61 -5.91
CA THR A 123 -16.20 22.75 -6.33
C THR A 123 -16.81 21.39 -6.65
N LEU A 124 -16.15 20.58 -7.49
CA LEU A 124 -16.62 19.25 -7.85
C LEU A 124 -16.65 18.30 -6.65
N LEU A 125 -15.64 18.34 -5.77
CA LEU A 125 -15.65 17.53 -4.55
C LEU A 125 -16.83 17.90 -3.64
N ALA A 126 -17.12 19.20 -3.47
CA ALA A 126 -18.24 19.67 -2.66
C ALA A 126 -19.59 19.22 -3.24
N ALA A 127 -19.74 19.24 -4.57
CA ALA A 127 -20.93 18.72 -5.24
C ALA A 127 -21.06 17.20 -5.07
N ARG A 128 -19.98 16.44 -5.29
CA ARG A 128 -19.95 14.98 -5.15
C ARG A 128 -20.29 14.52 -3.72
N LYS A 129 -19.85 15.27 -2.70
CA LYS A 129 -20.17 14.97 -1.29
C LYS A 129 -21.67 15.03 -0.96
N LYS A 130 -22.51 15.62 -1.81
CA LYS A 130 -23.97 15.62 -1.66
C LYS A 130 -24.62 14.34 -2.18
N ARG A 131 -23.89 13.51 -2.93
CA ARG A 131 -24.36 12.21 -3.43
C ARG A 131 -24.28 11.17 -2.32
N LYS A 132 -25.08 10.10 -2.41
CA LYS A 132 -24.94 8.93 -1.54
C LYS A 132 -23.55 8.33 -1.74
N PRO A 133 -22.71 8.22 -0.69
CA PRO A 133 -21.38 7.64 -0.82
C PRO A 133 -21.44 6.12 -1.01
N PRO A 134 -20.41 5.51 -1.63
CA PRO A 134 -20.28 4.07 -1.68
C PRO A 134 -20.09 3.50 -0.27
N LEU A 135 -20.38 2.21 -0.11
CA LEU A 135 -20.17 1.52 1.16
C LEU A 135 -18.67 1.45 1.49
N LEU A 136 -18.33 1.71 2.75
CA LEU A 136 -16.99 1.57 3.30
C LEU A 136 -16.88 0.23 4.04
N ASP A 137 -15.97 -0.66 3.62
CA ASP A 137 -15.54 -1.78 4.46
C ASP A 137 -14.54 -1.24 5.49
N ASP A 138 -15.06 -0.90 6.67
CA ASP A 138 -14.35 -0.37 7.82
C ASP A 138 -13.44 -1.39 8.54
N LYS A 139 -13.14 -2.52 7.90
CA LYS A 139 -12.23 -3.53 8.43
C LYS A 139 -10.79 -3.04 8.33
N VAL A 140 -10.07 -3.07 9.44
CA VAL A 140 -8.62 -2.87 9.46
C VAL A 140 -7.93 -4.21 9.27
N LEU A 141 -7.05 -4.29 8.27
CA LEU A 141 -6.25 -5.47 7.95
C LEU A 141 -4.77 -5.17 8.17
N THR A 142 -4.09 -5.99 8.97
CA THR A 142 -2.67 -5.80 9.33
C THR A 142 -1.77 -5.73 8.11
N SER A 143 -1.87 -6.70 7.20
CA SER A 143 -1.11 -6.73 5.94
C SER A 143 -1.29 -5.46 5.11
N TRP A 144 -2.54 -5.02 4.86
CA TRP A 144 -2.79 -3.87 3.98
C TRP A 144 -2.39 -2.56 4.62
N ASN A 145 -2.56 -2.44 5.94
CA ASN A 145 -2.04 -1.32 6.70
C ASN A 145 -0.51 -1.30 6.67
N GLY A 146 0.16 -2.45 6.77
CA GLY A 146 1.62 -2.55 6.62
C GLY A 146 2.11 -1.96 5.29
N LEU A 147 1.44 -2.29 4.19
CA LEU A 147 1.73 -1.70 2.88
C LEU A 147 1.51 -0.18 2.85
N MET A 148 0.40 0.31 3.40
CA MET A 148 0.12 1.75 3.42
C MET A 148 1.07 2.53 4.34
N ILE A 149 1.41 1.97 5.50
CA ILE A 149 2.42 2.51 6.43
C ILE A 149 3.76 2.65 5.70
N ARG A 150 4.18 1.61 4.96
CA ARG A 150 5.39 1.67 4.13
C ARG A 150 5.35 2.84 3.16
N SER A 151 4.27 2.93 2.38
CA SER A 151 4.13 3.95 1.33
C SER A 151 4.06 5.37 1.88
N LEU A 152 3.34 5.60 2.98
CA LEU A 152 3.26 6.91 3.64
C LEU A 152 4.58 7.30 4.32
N ALA A 153 5.30 6.36 4.95
CA ALA A 153 6.60 6.63 5.55
C ALA A 153 7.63 7.04 4.48
N ASP A 154 7.69 6.30 3.36
CA ASP A 154 8.52 6.66 2.21
C ASP A 154 8.06 7.98 1.58
N GLY A 155 6.76 8.19 1.40
CA GLY A 155 6.19 9.43 0.87
C GLY A 155 6.56 10.64 1.72
N GLY A 156 6.47 10.54 3.04
CA GLY A 156 6.85 11.62 3.94
C GLY A 156 8.33 11.98 3.84
N ARG A 157 9.21 10.97 3.75
CA ARG A 157 10.67 11.14 3.59
C ARG A 157 11.05 11.69 2.22
N VAL A 158 10.57 11.08 1.13
CA VAL A 158 10.95 11.42 -0.25
C VAL A 158 10.31 12.72 -0.71
N LEU A 159 9.02 12.91 -0.44
CA LEU A 159 8.27 14.10 -0.88
C LEU A 159 8.44 15.29 0.07
N LYS A 160 9.14 15.09 1.20
CA LYS A 160 9.36 16.07 2.28
C LYS A 160 8.03 16.58 2.85
N LYS A 161 7.14 15.66 3.22
CA LYS A 161 5.80 15.95 3.74
C LYS A 161 5.58 15.22 5.09
N PRO A 162 5.95 15.84 6.22
CA PRO A 162 5.91 15.19 7.55
C PRO A 162 4.54 14.60 7.94
N LYS A 163 3.44 15.19 7.45
CA LYS A 163 2.08 14.69 7.65
C LYS A 163 1.90 13.22 7.26
N TYR A 164 2.60 12.74 6.23
CA TYR A 164 2.52 11.34 5.80
C TYR A 164 3.21 10.41 6.78
N THR A 165 4.41 10.79 7.25
CA THR A 165 5.14 10.04 8.27
C THR A 165 4.36 9.99 9.60
N LEU A 166 3.70 11.09 9.99
CA LEU A 166 2.86 11.13 11.19
C LEU A 166 1.64 10.19 11.08
N ALA A 167 0.96 10.16 9.93
CA ALA A 167 -0.14 9.24 9.70
C ALA A 167 0.31 7.76 9.72
N ALA A 168 1.44 7.46 9.09
CA ALA A 168 2.05 6.13 9.12
C ALA A 168 2.40 5.69 10.56
N ALA A 169 2.99 6.60 11.35
CA ALA A 169 3.33 6.35 12.75
C ALA A 169 2.09 6.06 13.59
N LYS A 170 1.02 6.86 13.45
CA LYS A 170 -0.24 6.67 14.17
C LYS A 170 -0.87 5.31 13.86
N ALA A 171 -0.92 4.93 12.57
CA ALA A 171 -1.40 3.62 12.16
C ALA A 171 -0.53 2.47 12.72
N ALA A 172 0.79 2.61 12.68
CA ALA A 172 1.71 1.60 13.22
C ALA A 172 1.56 1.42 14.73
N ASP A 173 1.49 2.52 15.50
CA ASP A 173 1.25 2.47 16.95
C ASP A 173 -0.10 1.81 17.26
N PHE A 174 -1.16 2.12 16.48
CA PHE A 174 -2.46 1.45 16.62
C PHE A 174 -2.35 -0.07 16.39
N LEU A 175 -1.69 -0.49 15.32
CA LEU A 175 -1.52 -1.92 14.99
C LEU A 175 -0.74 -2.66 16.10
N LEU A 176 0.31 -2.03 16.63
CA LEU A 176 1.14 -2.62 17.68
C LEU A 176 0.42 -2.71 19.04
N ASP A 177 -0.55 -1.83 19.34
CA ASP A 177 -1.38 -1.93 20.55
C ASP A 177 -2.61 -2.84 20.37
N LYS A 178 -3.38 -2.63 19.30
CA LYS A 178 -4.72 -3.24 19.13
C LYS A 178 -4.69 -4.57 18.40
N LEU A 179 -3.78 -4.78 17.45
CA LEU A 179 -3.71 -6.01 16.64
C LEU A 179 -2.67 -6.99 17.16
N ARG A 180 -2.49 -7.05 18.49
CA ARG A 180 -1.65 -8.04 19.15
C ARG A 180 -2.43 -8.80 20.22
N ASP A 181 -2.21 -10.10 20.26
CA ASP A 181 -2.60 -10.94 21.39
C ASP A 181 -1.63 -10.68 22.55
N LYS A 182 -2.11 -9.97 23.59
CA LYS A 182 -1.32 -9.61 24.77
C LYS A 182 -0.89 -10.82 25.60
N SER A 183 -1.56 -11.96 25.45
CA SER A 183 -1.25 -13.19 26.20
C SER A 183 -0.25 -14.09 25.50
N LYS A 184 -0.30 -14.17 24.15
CA LYS A 184 0.51 -15.10 23.35
C LYS A 184 1.58 -14.42 22.50
N SER A 185 1.72 -13.10 22.55
CA SER A 185 2.65 -12.33 21.71
C SER A 185 2.51 -12.63 20.22
N HIS A 186 1.27 -12.79 19.74
CA HIS A 186 1.00 -13.01 18.31
C HIS A 186 0.35 -11.77 17.68
N LEU A 187 0.68 -11.51 16.44
CA LEU A 187 -0.04 -10.57 15.59
C LEU A 187 -1.41 -11.14 15.22
N LEU A 188 -2.43 -10.27 15.20
CA LEU A 188 -3.78 -10.59 14.74
C LEU A 188 -4.00 -9.98 13.36
N ARG A 189 -4.87 -10.60 12.56
CA ARG A 189 -5.08 -10.21 11.15
C ARG A 189 -6.04 -9.05 10.98
N THR A 190 -7.15 -9.08 11.72
CA THR A 190 -8.29 -8.21 11.46
C THR A 190 -8.70 -7.46 12.71
N TYR A 191 -9.14 -6.22 12.54
CA TYR A 191 -9.78 -5.43 13.57
C TYR A 191 -11.03 -4.76 13.00
N ARG A 192 -12.14 -4.83 13.72
CA ARG A 192 -13.39 -4.15 13.35
C ARG A 192 -14.25 -3.95 14.60
N LYS A 193 -14.85 -2.77 14.77
CA LYS A 193 -15.76 -2.46 15.89
C LYS A 193 -15.20 -2.84 17.27
N GLY A 194 -13.97 -2.41 17.57
CA GLY A 194 -13.35 -2.62 18.89
C GLY A 194 -12.73 -4.01 19.11
N LYS A 195 -12.83 -4.94 18.14
CA LYS A 195 -12.40 -6.33 18.32
C LYS A 195 -11.33 -6.72 17.31
N ALA A 196 -10.17 -7.13 17.81
CA ALA A 196 -9.15 -7.82 17.03
C ALA A 196 -9.43 -9.33 17.02
N LYS A 197 -9.28 -9.98 15.87
CA LYS A 197 -9.49 -11.42 15.73
C LYS A 197 -8.68 -12.01 14.57
N LEU A 198 -8.65 -13.35 14.58
CA LEU A 198 -7.94 -14.23 13.65
C LEU A 198 -6.42 -14.11 13.76
N HIS A 199 -5.75 -15.26 13.79
CA HIS A 199 -4.29 -15.29 13.74
C HIS A 199 -3.79 -14.69 12.43
N ALA A 200 -2.70 -13.94 12.53
CA ALA A 200 -2.02 -13.39 11.36
C ALA A 200 -1.53 -14.50 10.42
N TYR A 201 -1.48 -14.18 9.13
CA TYR A 201 -0.75 -14.97 8.14
C TYR A 201 0.64 -14.37 7.92
N LEU A 202 1.48 -15.07 7.17
CA LEU A 202 2.84 -14.63 6.84
C LEU A 202 2.90 -13.17 6.34
N VAL A 203 1.96 -12.79 5.47
CA VAL A 203 1.89 -11.45 4.85
C VAL A 203 1.60 -10.35 5.86
N ASP A 204 0.88 -10.65 6.94
CA ASP A 204 0.56 -9.66 7.97
C ASP A 204 1.84 -9.26 8.73
N TYR A 205 2.70 -10.24 9.05
CA TYR A 205 4.03 -9.98 9.61
C TYR A 205 4.94 -9.29 8.58
N ALA A 206 5.06 -9.86 7.38
CA ALA A 206 6.01 -9.37 6.37
C ALA A 206 5.76 -7.90 6.01
N PHE A 207 4.50 -7.51 5.78
CA PHE A 207 4.18 -6.15 5.36
C PHE A 207 4.23 -5.16 6.52
N LEU A 208 3.84 -5.56 7.74
CA LEU A 208 3.97 -4.67 8.90
C LEU A 208 5.44 -4.41 9.24
N VAL A 209 6.29 -5.45 9.22
CA VAL A 209 7.74 -5.30 9.41
C VAL A 209 8.33 -4.37 8.35
N GLU A 210 7.93 -4.50 7.09
CA GLU A 210 8.41 -3.62 6.01
C GLU A 210 8.02 -2.15 6.26
N GLY A 211 6.78 -1.91 6.73
CA GLY A 211 6.29 -0.59 7.13
C GLY A 211 7.07 0.01 8.31
N LEU A 212 7.35 -0.79 9.34
CA LEU A 212 8.13 -0.36 10.51
C LEU A 212 9.58 -0.02 10.14
N LEU A 213 10.22 -0.81 9.28
CA LEU A 213 11.55 -0.49 8.75
C LEU A 213 11.57 0.82 7.96
N ALA A 214 10.49 1.12 7.24
CA ALA A 214 10.32 2.39 6.52
C ALA A 214 10.13 3.58 7.46
N LEU A 215 9.33 3.41 8.51
CA LEU A 215 9.17 4.42 9.56
C LEU A 215 10.49 4.70 10.25
N HIS A 216 11.26 3.67 10.60
CA HIS A 216 12.61 3.85 11.13
C HIS A 216 13.50 4.65 10.16
N GLN A 217 13.46 4.34 8.86
CA GLN A 217 14.22 5.08 7.86
C GLN A 217 13.75 6.54 7.70
N ALA A 218 12.46 6.81 7.85
CA ALA A 218 11.87 8.14 7.71
C ALA A 218 12.08 9.03 8.95
N THR A 219 12.16 8.44 10.14
CA THR A 219 12.16 9.17 11.42
C THR A 219 13.47 9.09 12.19
N GLY A 220 14.29 8.05 11.96
CA GLY A 220 15.44 7.73 12.80
C GLY A 220 15.09 7.13 14.17
N ASP A 221 13.81 7.07 14.54
CA ASP A 221 13.36 6.56 15.83
C ASP A 221 13.59 5.03 15.92
N THR A 222 14.31 4.62 16.96
CA THR A 222 14.72 3.22 17.17
C THR A 222 13.56 2.33 17.60
N LYS A 223 12.45 2.88 18.14
CA LYS A 223 11.28 2.09 18.55
C LYS A 223 10.72 1.26 17.40
N TRP A 224 10.79 1.80 16.18
CA TRP A 224 10.33 1.13 14.97
C TRP A 224 11.24 -0.02 14.57
N LEU A 225 12.56 0.15 14.68
CA LEU A 225 13.52 -0.90 14.41
C LEU A 225 13.39 -2.05 15.42
N THR A 226 13.29 -1.72 16.71
CA THR A 226 13.07 -2.71 17.78
C THR A 226 11.79 -3.50 17.55
N SER A 227 10.71 -2.82 17.18
CA SER A 227 9.43 -3.48 16.87
C SER A 227 9.52 -4.37 15.63
N ALA A 228 10.21 -3.91 14.58
CA ALA A 228 10.46 -4.70 13.37
C ALA A 228 11.29 -5.96 13.65
N GLN A 229 12.33 -5.86 14.48
CA GLN A 229 13.13 -7.01 14.91
C GLN A 229 12.28 -8.01 15.69
N LYS A 230 11.51 -7.55 16.67
CA LYS A 230 10.63 -8.40 17.48
C LYS A 230 9.63 -9.17 16.62
N LEU A 231 8.91 -8.49 15.73
CA LEU A 231 7.95 -9.13 14.84
C LEU A 231 8.61 -10.08 13.85
N THR A 232 9.85 -9.79 13.41
CA THR A 232 10.60 -10.70 12.53
C THR A 232 11.03 -11.97 13.28
N ASP A 233 11.49 -11.85 14.52
CA ASP A 233 11.85 -12.99 15.35
C ASP A 233 10.61 -13.85 15.67
N GLU A 234 9.46 -13.23 15.95
CA GLU A 234 8.16 -13.91 16.07
C GLU A 234 7.77 -14.62 14.76
N GLN A 235 7.93 -13.97 13.61
CA GLN A 235 7.67 -14.55 12.29
C GLN A 235 8.55 -15.77 12.01
N ILE A 236 9.85 -15.71 12.32
CA ILE A 236 10.77 -16.85 12.20
C ILE A 236 10.30 -18.01 13.09
N SER A 237 9.98 -17.73 14.35
CA SER A 237 9.52 -18.77 15.29
C SER A 237 8.23 -19.44 14.84
N LEU A 238 7.30 -18.70 14.25
CA LEU A 238 5.96 -19.19 13.93
C LEU A 238 5.86 -19.87 12.56
N TYR A 239 6.57 -19.36 11.55
CA TYR A 239 6.34 -19.70 10.15
C TYR A 239 7.52 -20.39 9.45
N TRP A 240 8.71 -20.40 10.03
CA TRP A 240 9.89 -21.00 9.38
C TRP A 240 9.77 -22.51 9.17
N ASP A 241 10.12 -22.98 7.98
CA ASP A 241 10.28 -24.39 7.65
C ASP A 241 11.75 -24.81 7.84
N LYS A 242 12.04 -25.61 8.87
CA LYS A 242 13.41 -26.10 9.13
C LYS A 242 13.89 -27.12 8.10
N THR A 243 13.01 -27.72 7.31
CA THR A 243 13.35 -28.78 6.36
C THR A 243 13.55 -28.23 4.96
N ARG A 244 12.60 -27.44 4.46
CA ARG A 244 12.67 -26.90 3.09
C ARG A 244 13.21 -25.47 3.01
N HIS A 245 13.37 -24.82 4.16
CA HIS A 245 13.65 -23.39 4.28
C HIS A 245 12.54 -22.51 3.68
N GLY A 246 12.52 -21.24 4.06
CA GLY A 246 11.43 -20.31 3.76
C GLY A 246 10.28 -20.41 4.76
N PHE A 247 9.23 -19.63 4.51
CA PHE A 247 8.14 -19.41 5.44
C PHE A 247 6.82 -19.96 4.89
N TYR A 248 6.12 -20.70 5.75
CA TYR A 248 4.75 -21.13 5.53
C TYR A 248 3.78 -19.95 5.55
N PHE A 249 2.66 -20.07 4.84
CA PHE A 249 1.60 -19.06 4.84
C PHE A 249 0.87 -18.94 6.19
N THR A 250 0.62 -20.06 6.85
CA THR A 250 0.00 -20.15 8.20
C THR A 250 1.05 -20.49 9.25
N SER A 251 0.81 -20.15 10.53
CA SER A 251 1.69 -20.50 11.65
C SER A 251 1.57 -21.99 12.01
N HIS A 252 2.55 -22.53 12.75
CA HIS A 252 2.52 -23.94 13.20
C HIS A 252 1.44 -24.23 14.25
N ASN A 253 0.85 -23.19 14.83
CA ASN A 253 -0.22 -23.25 15.83
C ASN A 253 -1.55 -22.68 15.30
N HIS A 254 -1.67 -22.53 13.97
CA HIS A 254 -2.95 -22.26 13.34
C HIS A 254 -3.83 -23.52 13.42
N GLU A 255 -5.13 -23.41 13.12
CA GLU A 255 -6.00 -24.58 12.90
C GLU A 255 -5.28 -25.64 12.05
N GLU A 256 -5.43 -26.91 12.43
CA GLU A 256 -4.73 -28.03 11.81
C GLU A 256 -5.19 -28.18 10.35
N LEU A 257 -4.32 -27.78 9.42
CA LEU A 257 -4.56 -27.89 7.98
C LEU A 257 -3.94 -29.18 7.46
N LEU A 258 -4.58 -29.80 6.46
CA LEU A 258 -4.07 -30.98 5.75
C LEU A 258 -2.64 -30.76 5.18
N ALA A 259 -2.34 -29.54 4.74
CA ALA A 259 -1.00 -29.14 4.33
C ALA A 259 -0.81 -27.63 4.50
N ARG A 260 0.38 -27.22 4.97
CA ARG A 260 0.81 -25.82 4.96
C ARG A 260 1.60 -25.55 3.68
N THR A 261 1.30 -24.44 3.01
CA THR A 261 1.97 -24.07 1.76
C THR A 261 2.99 -22.96 1.99
N GLN A 262 4.05 -22.97 1.18
CA GLN A 262 4.98 -21.86 1.04
C GLN A 262 4.80 -21.30 -0.36
N ASN A 263 4.73 -19.98 -0.50
CA ASN A 263 4.54 -19.35 -1.80
C ASN A 263 5.56 -18.23 -2.03
N GLY A 264 6.33 -18.33 -3.12
CA GLY A 264 7.25 -17.32 -3.61
C GLY A 264 6.68 -16.45 -4.73
N PHE A 265 5.45 -16.76 -5.19
CA PHE A 265 4.80 -16.11 -6.31
C PHE A 265 4.03 -14.85 -5.88
N ASP A 266 4.19 -13.79 -6.65
CA ASP A 266 3.46 -12.53 -6.53
C ASP A 266 2.08 -12.68 -7.20
N SER A 267 1.05 -12.24 -6.50
CA SER A 267 -0.31 -12.14 -7.05
C SER A 267 -0.69 -10.65 -7.10
N VAL A 268 -1.92 -10.31 -6.76
CA VAL A 268 -2.34 -8.92 -6.49
C VAL A 268 -1.55 -8.27 -5.33
N LEU A 269 -0.85 -9.10 -4.54
CA LEU A 269 0.07 -8.68 -3.48
C LEU A 269 1.45 -9.31 -3.72
N PRO A 270 2.53 -8.68 -3.22
CA PRO A 270 3.85 -9.30 -3.18
C PRO A 270 3.83 -10.59 -2.36
N SER A 271 4.68 -11.55 -2.71
CA SER A 271 4.85 -12.74 -1.87
C SER A 271 5.29 -12.37 -0.44
N GLY A 272 4.70 -13.04 0.54
CA GLY A 272 5.14 -12.94 1.93
C GLY A 272 6.59 -13.40 2.11
N ASN A 273 7.04 -14.41 1.36
CA ASN A 273 8.43 -14.88 1.39
C ASN A 273 9.39 -13.84 0.79
N SER A 274 9.07 -13.29 -0.39
CA SER A 274 9.94 -12.28 -1.03
C SER A 274 10.07 -11.03 -0.15
N THR A 275 8.98 -10.58 0.44
CA THR A 275 8.98 -9.42 1.35
C THR A 275 9.75 -9.73 2.64
N SER A 276 9.62 -10.94 3.19
CA SER A 276 10.38 -11.37 4.36
C SER A 276 11.88 -11.39 4.08
N VAL A 277 12.33 -11.88 2.92
CA VAL A 277 13.75 -11.82 2.53
C VAL A 277 14.27 -10.39 2.52
N ARG A 278 13.53 -9.45 1.91
CA ARG A 278 13.93 -8.03 1.89
C ARG A 278 14.03 -7.45 3.29
N ASN A 279 13.07 -7.77 4.17
CA ASN A 279 13.11 -7.35 5.57
C ASN A 279 14.32 -7.93 6.32
N LEU A 280 14.61 -9.22 6.13
CA LEU A 280 15.76 -9.89 6.73
C LEU A 280 17.09 -9.27 6.27
N VAL A 281 17.24 -8.96 4.98
CA VAL A 281 18.42 -8.26 4.44
C VAL A 281 18.58 -6.88 5.08
N ARG A 282 17.51 -6.10 5.16
CA ARG A 282 17.51 -4.76 5.77
C ARG A 282 17.82 -4.82 7.26
N LEU A 283 17.29 -5.81 7.98
CA LEU A 283 17.57 -6.03 9.39
C LEU A 283 19.01 -6.48 9.62
N ALA A 284 19.55 -7.39 8.82
CA ALA A 284 20.95 -7.78 8.89
C ALA A 284 21.88 -6.56 8.75
N LYS A 285 21.62 -5.70 7.75
CA LYS A 285 22.41 -4.48 7.51
C LYS A 285 22.31 -3.47 8.66
N ARG A 286 21.14 -3.31 9.27
CA ARG A 286 20.90 -2.30 10.32
C ARG A 286 21.32 -2.76 11.71
N THR A 287 21.26 -4.06 11.99
CA THR A 287 21.44 -4.61 13.34
C THR A 287 22.74 -5.38 13.50
N GLY A 288 23.41 -5.73 12.40
CA GLY A 288 24.63 -6.56 12.41
C GLY A 288 24.38 -8.04 12.76
N GLN A 289 23.13 -8.45 13.01
CA GLN A 289 22.83 -9.82 13.40
C GLN A 289 22.88 -10.75 12.18
N ALA A 290 23.93 -11.59 12.14
CA ALA A 290 24.18 -12.54 11.05
C ALA A 290 23.01 -13.49 10.78
N LYS A 291 22.24 -13.86 11.83
CA LYS A 291 21.08 -14.76 11.72
C LYS A 291 20.11 -14.34 10.61
N TYR A 292 19.84 -13.04 10.48
CA TYR A 292 18.90 -12.53 9.48
C TYR A 292 19.42 -12.74 8.06
N ARG A 293 20.73 -12.56 7.84
CA ARG A 293 21.35 -12.82 6.54
C ARG A 293 21.29 -14.31 6.19
N THR A 294 21.50 -15.20 7.16
CA THR A 294 21.38 -16.65 6.98
C THR A 294 19.96 -17.04 6.56
N TYR A 295 18.92 -16.56 7.25
CA TYR A 295 17.53 -16.85 6.86
C TYR A 295 17.18 -16.29 5.47
N ALA A 296 17.67 -15.09 5.13
CA ALA A 296 17.49 -14.51 3.80
C ALA A 296 18.12 -15.39 2.71
N GLN A 297 19.37 -15.82 2.91
CA GLN A 297 20.09 -16.69 1.99
C GLN A 297 19.36 -18.02 1.79
N GLN A 298 19.04 -18.72 2.88
CA GLN A 298 18.36 -20.01 2.84
C GLN A 298 17.00 -19.93 2.12
N THR A 299 16.26 -18.85 2.34
CA THR A 299 14.98 -18.62 1.63
C THR A 299 15.21 -18.40 0.14
N LEU A 300 16.20 -17.59 -0.26
CA LEU A 300 16.54 -17.37 -1.66
C LEU A 300 16.96 -18.67 -2.35
N GLU A 301 17.78 -19.49 -1.70
CA GLU A 301 18.21 -20.80 -2.21
C GLU A 301 17.02 -21.75 -2.40
N ALA A 302 16.07 -21.78 -1.45
CA ALA A 302 14.86 -22.60 -1.55
C ALA A 302 13.97 -22.23 -2.74
N PHE A 303 13.86 -20.93 -3.05
CA PHE A 303 13.03 -20.44 -4.17
C PHE A 303 13.79 -20.31 -5.50
N ALA A 304 15.12 -20.45 -5.51
CA ALA A 304 15.94 -20.32 -6.71
C ALA A 304 15.54 -21.27 -7.87
N PRO A 305 15.18 -22.56 -7.63
CA PRO A 305 14.69 -23.43 -8.70
C PRO A 305 13.43 -22.89 -9.39
N GLN A 306 12.46 -22.38 -8.61
CA GLN A 306 11.22 -21.82 -9.13
C GLN A 306 11.51 -20.54 -9.94
N MET A 307 12.38 -19.66 -9.43
CA MET A 307 12.77 -18.44 -10.16
C MET A 307 13.38 -18.76 -11.53
N ARG A 308 14.26 -19.76 -11.61
CA ARG A 308 14.86 -20.20 -12.89
C ARG A 308 13.81 -20.77 -13.86
N GLN A 309 12.89 -21.58 -13.35
CA GLN A 309 11.82 -22.16 -14.16
C GLN A 309 10.89 -21.08 -14.73
N HIS A 310 10.52 -20.08 -13.93
CA HIS A 310 9.65 -18.99 -14.36
C HIS A 310 10.34 -18.04 -15.34
N GLN A 311 11.65 -17.81 -15.22
CA GLN A 311 12.42 -17.04 -16.20
C GLN A 311 12.29 -17.62 -17.61
N GLN A 312 12.31 -18.95 -17.73
CA GLN A 312 12.15 -19.66 -19.01
C GLN A 312 10.73 -19.57 -19.60
N ARG A 313 9.74 -19.09 -18.82
CA ARG A 313 8.31 -18.95 -19.20
C ARG A 313 7.86 -17.49 -19.25
N GLY A 314 8.78 -16.55 -19.48
CA GLY A 314 8.48 -15.12 -19.58
C GLY A 314 8.62 -14.32 -18.28
N GLY A 315 9.19 -14.92 -17.22
CA GLY A 315 9.63 -14.20 -16.01
C GLY A 315 8.53 -13.63 -15.12
N MET A 316 7.26 -13.93 -15.40
CA MET A 316 6.14 -13.35 -14.67
C MET A 316 5.91 -14.03 -13.32
N GLY A 317 5.64 -13.20 -12.30
CA GLY A 317 5.10 -13.62 -11.00
C GLY A 317 6.11 -13.95 -9.90
N MET A 318 7.41 -13.70 -10.08
CA MET A 318 8.39 -13.75 -8.97
C MET A 318 9.27 -12.49 -8.92
N SER A 319 8.75 -11.37 -9.41
CA SER A 319 9.49 -10.11 -9.54
C SER A 319 9.98 -9.59 -8.19
N HIS A 320 9.19 -9.70 -7.12
CA HIS A 320 9.64 -9.29 -5.79
C HIS A 320 10.71 -10.22 -5.23
N MET A 321 10.69 -11.51 -5.57
CA MET A 321 11.77 -12.42 -5.17
C MET A 321 13.08 -12.08 -5.91
N ALA A 322 13.00 -11.69 -7.18
CA ALA A 322 14.15 -11.19 -7.93
C ALA A 322 14.69 -9.88 -7.33
N LEU A 323 13.81 -8.95 -6.93
CA LEU A 323 14.21 -7.74 -6.20
C LEU A 323 14.87 -8.08 -4.85
N ALA A 324 14.35 -9.08 -4.14
CA ALA A 324 14.93 -9.55 -2.88
C ALA A 324 16.36 -10.12 -3.08
N LEU A 325 16.56 -10.89 -4.15
CA LEU A 325 17.89 -11.37 -4.55
C LEU A 325 18.84 -10.22 -4.87
N ALA A 326 18.36 -9.23 -5.64
CA ALA A 326 19.16 -8.04 -5.96
C ALA A 326 19.55 -7.24 -4.69
N GLU A 327 18.62 -7.07 -3.74
CA GLU A 327 18.92 -6.44 -2.44
C GLU A 327 19.93 -7.27 -1.62
N TYR A 328 19.86 -8.60 -1.65
CA TYR A 328 20.79 -9.48 -0.94
C TYR A 328 22.23 -9.43 -1.49
N LEU A 329 22.36 -9.33 -2.82
CA LEU A 329 23.63 -9.29 -3.52
C LEU A 329 24.28 -7.89 -3.53
N ALA A 330 23.49 -6.84 -3.29
CA ALA A 330 24.02 -5.49 -3.15
C ALA A 330 24.97 -5.41 -1.95
N LYS A 331 26.21 -4.99 -2.21
CA LYS A 331 27.27 -4.84 -1.19
C LYS A 331 27.00 -3.68 -0.24
#